data_AF-A0A1X1U0I5-F1
#
_entry.id   AF-A0A1X1U0I5-F1
#
_cell.length_a   1.000
_cell.length_b   1.000
_cell.length_c   1.000
_cell.angle_alpha   90.00
_cell.angle_beta   90.00
_cell.angle_gamma   90.00
#
_symmetry.space_group_name_H-M   'P 1'
#
loop_
_entity.id
_entity.type
_entity.pdbx_description
1 polymer ?
#
loop_
_entity_poly.entity_id
_entity_poly.type
_entity_poly.pdbx_seq_one_letter_code
_entity_poly.pdbx_strand_id
1 'polypeptide(L)'
;MIVLPRIDRQTALELLNSHLSEDLLEISSRMPDQTPVVTFTPVGGLRIDDQQLIDLRKEVVELACRYGMPGRITSLSVFEGRLARLLHERIPMSLNEASHEEVWSYLTCCWLLDIAVWRFGKDADARRFIGDVNRNTFRRLWWRAAIMGPQVDLTRLGEDELVNITERPTIASDHRLARTVAFEFLDRVDRGEAEPRMLLMRDAMKRLLRLTPFISFAALRDNEVREVVEDCFDAAALALSRESGDTGGRHRSLSKVEARGAHRDVPPVSPGVVAIERMTMTEDEPAKNPSSTGVTPDFENVAQTALGIARRVGSVTNSNLREIVPITSGEAREVLQTLMKEGLLARRGVRRGTYYVLAESAATPDTAWPPQTPTETTELGEMDVSAASSESALRRLLRRVK
;
A
#
# COMPACT_ATOMS: atom_id res chain seq x y z
N MET A 1 -0.81 -34.48 -2.98
CA MET A 1 -0.86 -33.07 -2.56
C MET A 1 -0.12 -32.97 -1.25
N ILE A 2 0.83 -32.04 -1.15
CA ILE A 2 1.73 -31.98 0.00
C ILE A 2 1.15 -31.15 1.15
N VAL A 3 1.62 -31.43 2.36
CA VAL A 3 1.34 -30.64 3.58
C VAL A 3 2.66 -30.19 4.19
N LEU A 4 2.69 -28.95 4.67
CA LEU A 4 3.91 -28.34 5.19
C LEU A 4 3.90 -28.36 6.72
N PRO A 5 5.08 -28.30 7.36
CA PRO A 5 5.17 -28.02 8.77
C PRO A 5 4.59 -26.64 9.09
N ARG A 6 4.07 -26.53 10.31
CA ARG A 6 3.38 -25.34 10.83
C ARG A 6 4.03 -24.93 12.14
N ILE A 7 4.33 -23.65 12.25
CA ILE A 7 4.72 -23.01 13.52
C ILE A 7 3.68 -21.97 13.89
N ASP A 8 3.35 -21.86 15.17
CA ASP A 8 2.44 -20.84 15.62
C ASP A 8 3.09 -19.44 15.56
N ARG A 9 2.24 -18.43 15.67
CA ARG A 9 2.63 -17.04 15.52
C ARG A 9 3.66 -16.58 16.55
N GLN A 10 3.57 -17.07 17.80
CA GLN A 10 4.46 -16.64 18.86
C GLN A 10 5.86 -17.17 18.62
N THR A 11 6.00 -18.47 18.31
CA THR A 11 7.28 -19.06 17.91
C THR A 11 7.87 -18.39 16.68
N ALA A 12 7.06 -18.07 15.67
CA ALA A 12 7.54 -17.37 14.48
C ALA A 12 8.08 -15.96 14.80
N LEU A 13 7.45 -15.23 15.72
CA LEU A 13 7.91 -13.92 16.18
C LEU A 13 9.21 -14.01 16.99
N GLU A 14 9.35 -15.03 17.82
CA GLU A 14 10.58 -15.28 18.60
C GLU A 14 11.77 -15.55 17.67
N LEU A 15 11.60 -16.44 16.69
CA LEU A 15 12.61 -16.70 15.65
C LEU A 15 12.95 -15.44 14.85
N LEU A 16 11.92 -14.68 14.45
CA LEU A 16 12.14 -13.45 13.71
C LEU A 16 13.00 -12.48 14.53
N ASN A 17 12.66 -12.26 15.80
CA ASN A 17 13.38 -11.33 16.67
C ASN A 17 14.82 -11.80 16.95
N SER A 18 15.06 -13.12 17.07
CA SER A 18 16.42 -13.64 17.29
C SER A 18 17.33 -13.46 16.08
N HIS A 19 16.79 -13.53 14.86
CA HIS A 19 17.57 -13.36 13.63
C HIS A 19 17.71 -11.90 13.18
N LEU A 20 16.73 -11.03 13.44
CA LEU A 20 16.77 -9.63 12.96
C LEU A 20 17.83 -8.75 13.63
N SER A 21 18.43 -9.20 14.74
CA SER A 21 19.61 -8.55 15.33
C SER A 21 20.90 -8.77 14.53
N GLU A 22 20.91 -9.75 13.63
CA GLU A 22 22.08 -10.22 12.90
C GLU A 22 22.17 -9.58 11.51
N ASP A 23 23.35 -9.67 10.89
CA ASP A 23 23.51 -9.21 9.51
C ASP A 23 22.94 -10.23 8.49
N LEU A 24 22.80 -9.82 7.23
CA LEU A 24 22.21 -10.68 6.21
C LEU A 24 23.01 -11.98 5.98
N LEU A 25 24.34 -11.95 6.11
CA LEU A 25 25.21 -13.11 5.90
C LEU A 25 25.09 -14.09 7.06
N GLU A 26 25.03 -13.58 8.28
CA GLU A 26 24.78 -14.35 9.49
C GLU A 26 23.41 -15.05 9.42
N ILE A 27 22.34 -14.31 9.09
CA ILE A 27 21.00 -14.89 8.89
C ILE A 27 21.07 -15.99 7.82
N SER A 28 21.72 -15.72 6.67
CA SER A 28 21.84 -16.69 5.58
C SER A 28 22.55 -17.98 6.02
N SER A 29 23.58 -17.86 6.87
CA SER A 29 24.36 -19.00 7.39
C SER A 29 23.58 -19.88 8.38
N ARG A 30 22.54 -19.33 9.02
CA ARG A 30 21.68 -20.03 9.98
C ARG A 30 20.44 -20.66 9.36
N MET A 31 20.18 -20.39 8.08
CA MET A 31 19.05 -20.98 7.37
C MET A 31 19.46 -22.32 6.71
N PRO A 32 18.67 -23.41 6.89
CA PRO A 32 17.39 -23.43 7.59
C PRO A 32 17.53 -23.47 9.12
N ASP A 33 16.68 -22.71 9.82
CA ASP A 33 16.53 -22.79 11.27
C ASP A 33 15.42 -23.80 11.60
N GLN A 34 15.85 -25.00 11.99
CA GLN A 34 14.98 -26.13 12.37
C GLN A 34 14.83 -26.28 13.89
N THR A 35 15.20 -25.27 14.68
CA THR A 35 15.01 -25.28 16.14
C THR A 35 13.55 -25.33 16.62
N PRO A 36 12.54 -24.75 15.95
CA PRO A 36 11.18 -24.75 16.49
C PRO A 36 10.53 -26.14 16.40
N VAL A 37 9.67 -26.43 17.38
CA VAL A 37 8.77 -27.58 17.30
C VAL A 37 7.67 -27.27 16.29
N VAL A 38 7.48 -28.18 15.33
CA VAL A 38 6.49 -28.03 14.25
C VAL A 38 5.29 -28.94 14.46
N THR A 39 4.15 -28.49 13.93
CA THR A 39 2.93 -29.29 13.81
C THR A 39 2.58 -29.50 12.33
N PHE A 40 1.61 -30.37 12.06
CA PHE A 40 1.08 -30.60 10.72
C PHE A 40 -0.45 -30.55 10.77
N THR A 41 -1.09 -30.40 9.61
CA THR A 41 -2.53 -30.65 9.52
C THR A 41 -2.87 -32.06 10.05
N PRO A 42 -3.95 -32.21 10.85
CA PRO A 42 -4.36 -33.51 11.35
C PRO A 42 -5.00 -34.39 10.27
N VAL A 43 -5.33 -33.84 9.09
CA VAL A 43 -6.06 -34.55 8.03
C VAL A 43 -5.32 -34.51 6.70
N GLY A 44 -5.03 -35.70 6.18
CA GLY A 44 -4.64 -35.94 4.79
C GLY A 44 -3.28 -35.36 4.36
N GLY A 45 -2.93 -35.63 3.10
CA GLY A 45 -1.73 -35.11 2.44
C GLY A 45 -0.44 -35.88 2.74
N LEU A 46 0.54 -35.72 1.84
CA LEU A 46 1.89 -36.25 2.03
C LEU A 46 2.73 -35.15 2.68
N ARG A 47 3.36 -35.42 3.83
CA ARG A 47 4.29 -34.45 4.41
C ARG A 47 5.42 -34.18 3.43
N ILE A 48 5.72 -32.90 3.20
CA ILE A 48 6.92 -32.52 2.48
C ILE A 48 8.13 -33.10 3.22
N ASP A 49 9.07 -33.70 2.49
CA ASP A 49 10.32 -34.17 3.07
C ASP A 49 11.37 -33.04 3.14
N ASP A 50 12.38 -33.21 3.98
CA ASP A 50 13.41 -32.20 4.18
C ASP A 50 14.26 -31.98 2.91
N GLN A 51 14.44 -33.01 2.08
CA GLN A 51 15.20 -32.88 0.83
C GLN A 51 14.50 -31.96 -0.16
N GLN A 52 13.16 -32.03 -0.25
CA GLN A 52 12.35 -31.13 -1.06
C GLN A 52 12.47 -29.67 -0.60
N LEU A 53 12.53 -29.43 0.72
CA LEU A 53 12.74 -28.09 1.27
C LEU A 53 14.17 -27.57 1.06
N ILE A 54 15.17 -28.44 1.18
CA ILE A 54 16.57 -28.13 0.87
C ILE A 54 16.73 -27.74 -0.60
N ASP A 55 16.16 -28.54 -1.51
CA ASP A 55 16.20 -28.28 -2.95
C ASP A 55 15.48 -26.96 -3.29
N LEU A 56 14.30 -26.74 -2.70
CA LEU A 56 13.57 -25.47 -2.84
C LEU A 56 14.43 -24.29 -2.38
N ARG A 57 15.03 -24.35 -1.19
CA ARG A 57 15.87 -23.26 -0.67
C ARG A 57 17.03 -22.99 -1.62
N LYS A 58 17.71 -24.04 -2.10
CA LYS A 58 18.81 -23.91 -3.06
C LYS A 58 18.37 -23.17 -4.32
N GLU A 59 17.26 -23.56 -4.92
CA GLU A 59 16.71 -22.94 -6.13
C GLU A 59 16.30 -21.48 -5.90
N VAL A 60 15.69 -21.17 -4.75
CA VAL A 60 15.30 -19.80 -4.37
C VAL A 60 16.52 -18.91 -4.15
N VAL A 61 17.54 -19.39 -3.44
CA VAL A 61 18.79 -18.65 -3.22
C VAL A 61 19.52 -18.42 -4.54
N GLU A 62 19.64 -19.43 -5.40
CA GLU A 62 20.24 -19.27 -6.73
C GLU A 62 19.50 -18.23 -7.57
N LEU A 63 18.16 -18.23 -7.51
CA LEU A 63 17.34 -17.20 -8.15
C LEU A 63 17.61 -15.81 -7.54
N ALA A 64 17.62 -15.66 -6.22
CA ALA A 64 17.88 -14.39 -5.55
C ALA A 64 19.26 -13.82 -5.88
N CYS A 65 20.31 -14.66 -5.91
CA CYS A 65 21.66 -14.28 -6.30
C CYS A 65 21.72 -13.75 -7.73
N ARG A 66 21.03 -14.39 -8.69
CA ARG A 66 20.93 -13.89 -10.07
C ARG A 66 20.30 -12.50 -10.18
N TYR A 67 19.47 -12.10 -9.20
CA TYR A 67 18.82 -10.80 -9.15
C TYR A 67 19.43 -9.81 -8.16
N GLY A 68 20.62 -10.14 -7.64
CA GLY A 68 21.48 -9.20 -6.93
C GLY A 68 21.67 -9.48 -5.45
N MET A 69 21.17 -10.58 -4.87
CA MET A 69 21.48 -10.95 -3.48
C MET A 69 22.98 -11.28 -3.36
N PRO A 70 23.70 -10.80 -2.32
CA PRO A 70 23.24 -10.02 -1.16
C PRO A 70 23.21 -8.48 -1.35
N GLY A 71 23.58 -7.96 -2.52
CA GLY A 71 23.56 -6.54 -2.88
C GLY A 71 22.18 -5.99 -3.25
N ARG A 72 22.12 -5.01 -4.15
CA ARG A 72 20.85 -4.36 -4.53
C ARG A 72 20.07 -5.17 -5.57
N ILE A 73 18.75 -5.26 -5.38
CA ILE A 73 17.83 -5.87 -6.36
C ILE A 73 17.86 -5.11 -7.69
N THR A 74 18.03 -5.81 -8.80
CA THR A 74 18.13 -5.22 -10.15
C THR A 74 16.80 -5.17 -10.90
N SER A 75 15.98 -6.22 -10.82
CA SER A 75 14.72 -6.35 -11.59
C SER A 75 13.63 -6.99 -10.75
N LEU A 76 13.08 -6.22 -9.81
CA LEU A 76 12.17 -6.70 -8.78
C LEU A 76 10.97 -7.47 -9.34
N SER A 77 10.23 -6.91 -10.32
CA SER A 77 9.06 -7.58 -10.89
C SER A 77 9.41 -8.92 -11.56
N VAL A 78 10.56 -8.99 -12.24
CA VAL A 78 11.02 -10.22 -12.91
C VAL A 78 11.43 -11.27 -11.87
N PHE A 79 12.17 -10.85 -10.84
CA PHE A 79 12.53 -11.72 -9.72
C PHE A 79 11.29 -12.29 -9.03
N GLU A 80 10.35 -11.43 -8.63
CA GLU A 80 9.13 -11.85 -7.94
C GLU A 80 8.24 -12.73 -8.81
N GLY A 81 8.10 -12.42 -10.09
CA GLY A 81 7.32 -13.22 -11.02
C GLY A 81 7.90 -14.64 -11.19
N ARG A 82 9.23 -14.76 -11.29
CA ARG A 82 9.91 -16.07 -11.35
C ARG A 82 9.84 -16.81 -10.02
N LEU A 83 10.03 -16.12 -8.90
CA LEU A 83 9.96 -16.72 -7.58
C LEU A 83 8.54 -17.23 -7.27
N ALA A 84 7.51 -16.47 -7.65
CA ALA A 84 6.12 -16.91 -7.53
C ALA A 84 5.87 -18.22 -8.28
N ARG A 85 6.37 -18.35 -9.53
CA ARG A 85 6.28 -19.59 -10.32
C ARG A 85 7.00 -20.75 -9.64
N LEU A 86 8.25 -20.52 -9.27
CA LEU A 86 9.09 -21.51 -8.59
C LEU A 86 8.42 -22.04 -7.33
N LEU A 87 7.93 -21.16 -6.44
CA LEU A 87 7.25 -21.55 -5.21
C LEU A 87 6.00 -22.39 -5.48
N HIS A 88 5.17 -22.00 -6.44
CA HIS A 88 3.94 -22.73 -6.75
C HIS A 88 4.20 -24.10 -7.38
N GLU A 89 5.24 -24.23 -8.21
CA GLU A 89 5.62 -25.49 -8.86
C GLU A 89 6.27 -26.47 -7.87
N ARG A 90 7.16 -25.98 -7.00
CA ARG A 90 7.89 -26.81 -6.03
C ARG A 90 7.06 -27.14 -4.79
N ILE A 91 6.02 -26.35 -4.49
CA ILE A 91 5.13 -26.55 -3.35
C ILE A 91 3.67 -26.82 -3.82
N PRO A 92 3.37 -28.01 -4.39
CA PRO A 92 2.04 -28.37 -4.90
C PRO A 92 1.06 -28.75 -3.77
N MET A 93 0.73 -27.77 -2.93
CA MET A 93 -0.23 -27.88 -1.83
C MET A 93 -1.65 -27.44 -2.24
N SER A 94 -2.68 -27.78 -1.46
CA SER A 94 -4.05 -27.26 -1.70
C SER A 94 -4.13 -25.78 -1.41
N LEU A 95 -5.15 -25.13 -1.97
CA LEU A 95 -5.62 -23.82 -1.53
C LEU A 95 -5.96 -23.78 -0.04
N ASN A 96 -6.48 -24.89 0.52
CA ASN A 96 -6.77 -25.01 1.95
C ASN A 96 -5.48 -24.98 2.78
N GLU A 97 -4.48 -25.81 2.43
CA GLU A 97 -3.17 -25.78 3.09
C GLU A 97 -2.52 -24.39 3.00
N ALA A 98 -2.56 -23.78 1.81
CA ALA A 98 -2.06 -22.43 1.54
C ALA A 98 -2.83 -21.31 2.26
N SER A 99 -3.99 -21.59 2.84
CA SER A 99 -4.79 -20.59 3.58
C SER A 99 -4.31 -20.39 5.02
N HIS A 100 -3.58 -21.36 5.57
CA HIS A 100 -3.07 -21.33 6.93
C HIS A 100 -1.84 -20.42 7.07
N GLU A 101 -1.88 -19.51 8.04
CA GLU A 101 -0.80 -18.56 8.33
C GLU A 101 0.50 -19.29 8.71
N GLU A 102 0.37 -20.36 9.50
CA GLU A 102 1.45 -21.10 10.12
C GLU A 102 2.37 -21.78 9.10
N VAL A 103 1.82 -22.19 7.95
CA VAL A 103 2.59 -22.75 6.82
C VAL A 103 3.56 -21.70 6.27
N TRP A 104 3.10 -20.47 6.14
CA TRP A 104 3.88 -19.36 5.58
C TRP A 104 4.86 -18.77 6.59
N SER A 105 4.47 -18.73 7.87
CA SER A 105 5.39 -18.39 8.96
C SER A 105 6.56 -19.38 9.01
N TYR A 106 6.28 -20.69 8.90
CA TYR A 106 7.32 -21.72 8.84
C TYR A 106 8.24 -21.53 7.64
N LEU A 107 7.68 -21.43 6.43
CA LEU A 107 8.47 -21.27 5.22
C LEU A 107 9.34 -20.00 5.25
N THR A 108 8.80 -18.87 5.72
CA THR A 108 9.59 -17.64 5.81
C THR A 108 10.64 -17.72 6.91
N CYS A 109 10.22 -17.92 8.17
CA CYS A 109 11.11 -17.76 9.32
C CYS A 109 12.15 -18.87 9.45
N CYS A 110 11.82 -20.10 9.01
CA CYS A 110 12.73 -21.24 9.15
C CYS A 110 13.57 -21.48 7.90
N TRP A 111 13.10 -21.11 6.70
CA TRP A 111 13.79 -21.52 5.46
C TRP A 111 14.27 -20.38 4.59
N LEU A 112 13.61 -19.22 4.58
CA LEU A 112 13.84 -18.18 3.56
C LEU A 112 13.91 -16.78 4.17
N LEU A 113 14.27 -16.67 5.44
CA LEU A 113 14.23 -15.41 6.17
C LEU A 113 15.24 -14.41 5.60
N ASP A 114 16.43 -14.90 5.26
CA ASP A 114 17.48 -14.15 4.55
C ASP A 114 16.96 -13.50 3.26
N ILE A 115 16.20 -14.22 2.43
CA ILE A 115 15.64 -13.65 1.19
C ILE A 115 14.57 -12.58 1.49
N ALA A 116 13.73 -12.79 2.50
CA ALA A 116 12.74 -11.80 2.89
C ALA A 116 13.39 -10.53 3.47
N VAL A 117 14.41 -10.68 4.32
CA VAL A 117 15.17 -9.58 4.92
C VAL A 117 15.97 -8.84 3.85
N TRP A 118 16.60 -9.54 2.92
CA TRP A 118 17.26 -8.94 1.76
C TRP A 118 16.28 -8.07 0.94
N ARG A 119 15.06 -8.55 0.74
CA ARG A 119 14.04 -7.83 -0.05
C ARG A 119 13.52 -6.57 0.63
N PHE A 120 13.29 -6.62 1.94
CA PHE A 120 12.55 -5.57 2.65
C PHE A 120 13.38 -4.75 3.65
N GLY A 121 14.54 -5.24 4.03
CA GLY A 121 15.31 -4.74 5.16
C GLY A 121 14.82 -5.31 6.50
N LYS A 122 15.71 -5.29 7.49
CA LYS A 122 15.43 -5.79 8.86
C LYS A 122 14.36 -4.98 9.60
N ASP A 123 14.22 -3.69 9.29
CA ASP A 123 13.29 -2.77 9.95
C ASP A 123 11.88 -2.79 9.33
N ALA A 124 11.61 -3.75 8.44
CA ALA A 124 10.32 -3.84 7.78
C ALA A 124 9.21 -4.33 8.72
N ASP A 125 7.96 -3.99 8.39
CA ASP A 125 6.78 -4.48 9.11
C ASP A 125 6.82 -6.01 9.26
N ALA A 126 6.73 -6.49 10.51
CA ALA A 126 6.80 -7.90 10.87
C ALA A 126 5.84 -8.80 10.05
N ARG A 127 4.70 -8.25 9.61
CA ARG A 127 3.72 -8.95 8.77
C ARG A 127 4.28 -9.39 7.41
N ARG A 128 5.44 -8.89 6.99
CA ARG A 128 6.11 -9.34 5.75
C ARG A 128 6.86 -10.66 5.94
N PHE A 129 7.19 -11.00 7.18
CA PHE A 129 7.91 -12.21 7.56
C PHE A 129 6.95 -13.27 8.12
N ILE A 130 6.07 -12.86 9.04
CA ILE A 130 5.01 -13.72 9.59
C ILE A 130 3.94 -13.94 8.53
N GLY A 131 3.27 -15.10 8.52
CA GLY A 131 2.35 -15.59 7.48
C GLY A 131 1.07 -14.77 7.19
N ASP A 132 1.06 -13.47 7.47
CA ASP A 132 -0.04 -12.53 7.18
C ASP A 132 -0.54 -12.66 5.74
N VAL A 133 -1.87 -12.75 5.59
CA VAL A 133 -2.53 -13.00 4.31
C VAL A 133 -2.24 -11.95 3.23
N ASN A 134 -2.01 -10.70 3.61
CA ASN A 134 -1.87 -9.56 2.69
C ASN A 134 -0.45 -9.00 2.62
N ARG A 135 0.49 -9.52 3.43
CA ARG A 135 1.82 -8.93 3.56
C ARG A 135 2.95 -9.95 3.50
N ASN A 136 2.74 -11.20 3.91
CA ASN A 136 3.80 -12.20 3.91
C ASN A 136 4.37 -12.37 2.49
N THR A 137 5.69 -12.33 2.42
CA THR A 137 6.44 -12.30 1.16
C THR A 137 6.11 -13.48 0.27
N PHE A 138 6.29 -14.70 0.76
CA PHE A 138 6.17 -15.91 -0.05
C PHE A 138 4.70 -16.34 -0.24
N ARG A 139 3.84 -16.10 0.76
CA ARG A 139 2.40 -16.30 0.66
C ARG A 139 1.80 -15.55 -0.51
N ARG A 140 2.06 -14.24 -0.60
CA ARG A 140 1.54 -13.40 -1.68
C ARG A 140 2.02 -13.89 -3.05
N LEU A 141 3.30 -14.26 -3.16
CA LEU A 141 3.88 -14.76 -4.41
C LEU A 141 3.24 -16.09 -4.84
N TRP A 142 3.09 -17.04 -3.92
CA TRP A 142 2.45 -18.31 -4.24
C TRP A 142 0.98 -18.12 -4.66
N TRP A 143 0.21 -17.29 -3.93
CA TRP A 143 -1.18 -17.01 -4.28
C TRP A 143 -1.32 -16.30 -5.63
N ARG A 144 -0.40 -15.39 -5.97
CA ARG A 144 -0.34 -14.77 -7.31
C ARG A 144 -0.16 -15.83 -8.40
N ALA A 145 0.74 -16.78 -8.21
CA ALA A 145 0.94 -17.87 -9.17
C ALA A 145 -0.25 -18.84 -9.24
N ALA A 146 -0.88 -19.17 -8.11
CA ALA A 146 -2.06 -20.02 -8.05
C ALA A 146 -3.26 -19.41 -8.78
N ILE A 147 -3.54 -18.12 -8.54
CA ILE A 147 -4.63 -17.38 -9.19
C ILE A 147 -4.35 -17.27 -10.68
N MET A 148 -3.15 -16.82 -11.06
CA MET A 148 -2.83 -16.52 -12.45
C MET A 148 -2.65 -17.78 -13.34
N GLY A 149 -2.30 -18.94 -12.76
CA GLY A 149 -2.03 -20.15 -13.53
C GLY A 149 -0.83 -20.00 -14.49
N PRO A 150 -0.28 -21.07 -15.07
CA PRO A 150 0.98 -21.00 -15.83
C PRO A 150 0.93 -20.15 -17.12
N GLN A 151 -0.26 -19.75 -17.56
CA GLN A 151 -0.48 -19.09 -18.85
C GLN A 151 -0.18 -17.58 -18.82
N VAL A 152 -0.27 -16.93 -17.65
CA VAL A 152 0.03 -15.50 -17.49
C VAL A 152 1.50 -15.32 -17.16
N ASP A 153 2.25 -14.52 -17.90
CA ASP A 153 3.64 -14.22 -17.53
C ASP A 153 3.70 -13.21 -16.37
N LEU A 154 3.93 -13.71 -15.15
CA LEU A 154 4.04 -12.88 -13.94
C LEU A 154 5.24 -11.93 -13.98
N THR A 155 6.26 -12.20 -14.80
CA THR A 155 7.43 -11.31 -14.90
C THR A 155 7.12 -9.99 -15.61
N ARG A 156 6.01 -9.96 -16.35
CA ARG A 156 5.50 -8.79 -17.08
C ARG A 156 4.56 -7.92 -16.27
N LEU A 157 4.20 -8.32 -15.04
CA LEU A 157 3.27 -7.58 -14.17
C LEU A 157 4.02 -6.96 -12.99
N GLY A 158 3.78 -5.67 -12.74
CA GLY A 158 4.30 -4.95 -11.58
C GLY A 158 3.51 -5.23 -10.30
N GLU A 159 4.07 -4.85 -9.14
CA GLU A 159 3.41 -5.05 -7.84
C GLU A 159 2.03 -4.38 -7.80
N ASP A 160 1.92 -3.12 -8.23
CA ASP A 160 0.66 -2.37 -8.20
C ASP A 160 -0.43 -3.00 -9.10
N GLU A 161 -0.03 -3.61 -10.22
CA GLU A 161 -0.94 -4.28 -11.16
C GLU A 161 -1.47 -5.58 -10.56
N LEU A 162 -0.56 -6.39 -10.00
CA LEU A 162 -0.92 -7.60 -9.28
C LEU A 162 -1.84 -7.28 -8.10
N VAL A 163 -1.55 -6.24 -7.32
CA VAL A 163 -2.42 -5.80 -6.21
C VAL A 163 -3.82 -5.44 -6.72
N ASN A 164 -3.94 -4.78 -7.87
CA ASN A 164 -5.24 -4.44 -8.44
C ASN A 164 -6.06 -5.66 -8.84
N ILE A 165 -5.44 -6.80 -9.12
CA ILE A 165 -6.12 -8.03 -9.52
C ILE A 165 -6.30 -8.99 -8.33
N THR A 166 -5.21 -9.34 -7.64
CA THR A 166 -5.16 -10.45 -6.67
C THR A 166 -5.59 -10.07 -5.26
N GLU A 167 -5.48 -8.80 -4.85
CA GLU A 167 -5.91 -8.34 -3.51
C GLU A 167 -7.35 -7.81 -3.49
N ARG A 168 -8.12 -8.08 -4.56
CA ARG A 168 -9.54 -7.75 -4.65
C ARG A 168 -10.36 -9.03 -4.60
N PRO A 169 -10.99 -9.39 -3.46
CA PRO A 169 -11.71 -10.65 -3.32
C PRO A 169 -12.78 -10.87 -4.40
N THR A 170 -13.48 -9.82 -4.81
CA THR A 170 -14.52 -9.87 -5.85
C THR A 170 -14.01 -10.24 -7.23
N ILE A 171 -12.71 -10.06 -7.49
CA ILE A 171 -12.06 -10.39 -8.77
C ILE A 171 -11.23 -11.67 -8.62
N ALA A 172 -10.40 -11.73 -7.58
CA ALA A 172 -9.48 -12.83 -7.33
C ALA A 172 -10.18 -14.16 -7.00
N SER A 173 -11.42 -14.15 -6.51
CA SER A 173 -12.18 -15.38 -6.23
C SER A 173 -12.58 -16.15 -7.49
N ASP A 174 -12.74 -15.47 -8.63
CA ASP A 174 -12.87 -16.10 -9.94
C ASP A 174 -11.52 -16.03 -10.66
N HIS A 175 -10.74 -17.12 -10.58
CA HIS A 175 -9.43 -17.21 -11.22
C HIS A 175 -9.50 -16.95 -12.73
N ARG A 176 -10.60 -17.30 -13.39
CA ARG A 176 -10.76 -17.06 -14.82
C ARG A 176 -10.93 -15.57 -15.08
N LEU A 177 -11.77 -14.87 -14.32
CA LEU A 177 -11.90 -13.41 -14.42
C LEU A 177 -10.54 -12.72 -14.18
N ALA A 178 -9.83 -13.09 -13.12
CA ALA A 178 -8.52 -12.54 -12.79
C ALA A 178 -7.50 -12.73 -13.93
N ARG A 179 -7.49 -13.92 -14.55
CA ARG A 179 -6.64 -14.23 -15.71
C ARG A 179 -7.03 -13.42 -16.94
N THR A 180 -8.33 -13.32 -17.25
CA THR A 180 -8.81 -12.53 -18.39
C THR A 180 -8.41 -11.06 -18.26
N VAL A 181 -8.53 -10.47 -17.06
CA VAL A 181 -8.04 -9.12 -16.78
C VAL A 181 -6.54 -8.98 -17.01
N ALA A 182 -5.74 -9.95 -16.56
CA ALA A 182 -4.29 -9.94 -16.76
C ALA A 182 -3.93 -10.05 -18.25
N PHE A 183 -4.59 -10.93 -19.01
CA PHE A 183 -4.37 -11.09 -20.44
C PHE A 183 -4.72 -9.83 -21.22
N GLU A 184 -5.92 -9.28 -21.01
CA GLU A 184 -6.36 -8.08 -21.70
C GLU A 184 -5.41 -6.91 -21.46
N PHE A 185 -4.98 -6.74 -20.21
CA PHE A 185 -4.02 -5.70 -19.87
C PHE A 185 -2.66 -5.89 -20.54
N LEU A 186 -2.10 -7.11 -20.51
CA LEU A 186 -0.81 -7.40 -21.14
C LEU A 186 -0.87 -7.30 -22.67
N ASP A 187 -2.01 -7.65 -23.28
CA ASP A 187 -2.24 -7.48 -24.71
C ASP A 187 -2.25 -6.01 -25.12
N ARG A 188 -2.93 -5.13 -24.35
CA ARG A 188 -2.88 -3.68 -24.59
C ARG A 188 -1.51 -3.08 -24.39
N VAL A 189 -0.74 -3.61 -23.44
CA VAL A 189 0.67 -3.22 -23.29
C VAL A 189 1.45 -3.58 -24.55
N ASP A 190 1.27 -4.78 -25.09
CA ASP A 190 1.96 -5.22 -26.30
C ASP A 190 1.56 -4.38 -27.53
N ARG A 191 0.31 -3.92 -27.58
CA ARG A 191 -0.20 -2.99 -28.60
C ARG A 191 0.23 -1.54 -28.38
N GLY A 192 0.87 -1.20 -27.25
CA GLY A 192 1.23 0.18 -26.90
C GLY A 192 0.03 1.06 -26.52
N GLU A 193 -1.13 0.47 -26.25
CA GLU A 193 -2.38 1.13 -25.91
C GLU A 193 -2.55 1.35 -24.40
N ALA A 194 -1.56 0.94 -23.60
CA ALA A 194 -1.64 0.99 -22.15
C ALA A 194 -1.21 2.33 -21.55
N GLU A 195 -0.61 3.27 -22.28
CA GLU A 195 0.03 4.43 -21.65
C GLU A 195 -0.94 5.56 -21.25
N PRO A 196 -0.94 6.02 -19.96
CA PRO A 196 -0.09 5.57 -18.86
C PRO A 196 -0.57 4.25 -18.21
N ARG A 197 0.31 3.23 -18.18
CA ARG A 197 -0.01 1.83 -17.83
C ARG A 197 -0.88 1.66 -16.58
N MET A 198 -0.49 2.32 -15.50
CA MET A 198 -1.20 2.25 -14.22
C MET A 198 -2.52 3.02 -14.20
N LEU A 199 -2.68 4.07 -15.01
CA LEU A 199 -3.94 4.80 -15.10
C LEU A 199 -4.99 3.95 -15.82
N LEU A 200 -4.61 3.30 -16.93
CA LEU A 200 -5.50 2.38 -17.64
C LEU A 200 -5.96 1.25 -16.72
N MET A 201 -5.01 0.54 -16.08
CA MET A 201 -5.34 -0.55 -15.14
C MET A 201 -6.29 -0.07 -14.04
N ARG A 202 -6.02 1.06 -13.40
CA ARG A 202 -6.86 1.55 -12.30
C ARG A 202 -8.25 1.99 -12.77
N ASP A 203 -8.38 2.62 -13.94
CA ASP A 203 -9.69 3.03 -14.45
C ASP A 203 -10.53 1.83 -14.92
N ALA A 204 -9.93 0.90 -15.67
CA ALA A 204 -10.58 -0.34 -16.09
C ALA A 204 -11.06 -1.15 -14.88
N MET A 205 -10.21 -1.32 -13.85
CA MET A 205 -10.60 -2.04 -12.64
C MET A 205 -11.73 -1.34 -11.87
N LYS A 206 -11.79 -0.01 -11.84
CA LYS A 206 -12.94 0.70 -11.23
C LYS A 206 -14.24 0.39 -11.97
N ARG A 207 -14.20 0.34 -13.30
CA ARG A 207 -15.37 0.00 -14.13
C ARG A 207 -15.82 -1.43 -13.89
N LEU A 208 -14.87 -2.37 -13.91
CA LEU A 208 -15.16 -3.77 -13.64
C LEU A 208 -15.78 -3.98 -12.25
N LEU A 209 -15.24 -3.31 -11.22
CA LEU A 209 -15.78 -3.37 -9.85
C LEU A 209 -17.17 -2.75 -9.71
N ARG A 210 -17.54 -1.79 -10.56
CA ARG A 210 -18.92 -1.25 -10.57
C ARG A 210 -19.92 -2.27 -11.10
N LEU A 211 -19.47 -3.27 -11.87
CA LEU A 211 -20.31 -4.32 -12.41
C LEU A 211 -20.50 -5.49 -11.45
N THR A 212 -19.58 -5.74 -10.51
CA THR A 212 -19.65 -6.91 -9.62
C THR A 212 -20.92 -7.03 -8.78
N PRO A 213 -21.64 -5.95 -8.38
CA PRO A 213 -22.94 -6.08 -7.70
C PRO A 213 -24.10 -6.48 -8.62
N PHE A 214 -23.95 -6.31 -9.94
CA PHE A 214 -25.01 -6.52 -10.93
C PHE A 214 -24.77 -7.75 -11.81
N ILE A 215 -23.52 -8.19 -11.92
CA ILE A 215 -23.10 -9.29 -12.77
C ILE A 215 -22.48 -10.39 -11.91
N SER A 216 -23.04 -11.59 -12.01
CA SER A 216 -22.39 -12.81 -11.51
C SER A 216 -21.39 -13.31 -12.56
N PHE A 217 -20.13 -12.91 -12.45
CA PHE A 217 -19.08 -13.33 -13.38
C PHE A 217 -18.91 -14.85 -13.45
N ALA A 218 -19.11 -15.55 -12.34
CA ALA A 218 -19.07 -17.02 -12.28
C ALA A 218 -20.16 -17.70 -13.14
N ALA A 219 -21.25 -16.99 -13.49
CA ALA A 219 -22.31 -17.50 -14.35
C ALA A 219 -22.07 -17.22 -15.85
N LEU A 220 -21.13 -16.33 -16.17
CA LEU A 220 -20.79 -15.98 -17.56
C LEU A 220 -19.85 -17.01 -18.19
N ARG A 221 -20.01 -17.25 -19.49
CA ARG A 221 -19.08 -18.02 -20.33
C ARG A 221 -17.79 -17.24 -20.58
N ASP A 222 -16.75 -17.92 -21.05
CA ASP A 222 -15.40 -17.34 -21.20
C ASP A 222 -15.37 -16.19 -22.19
N ASN A 223 -16.15 -16.28 -23.26
CA ASN A 223 -16.31 -15.19 -24.23
C ASN A 223 -17.04 -13.99 -23.63
N GLU A 224 -18.07 -14.21 -22.82
CA GLU A 224 -18.84 -13.13 -22.15
C GLU A 224 -17.98 -12.42 -21.10
N VAL A 225 -17.17 -13.15 -20.34
CA VAL A 225 -16.20 -12.52 -19.41
C VAL A 225 -15.18 -11.70 -20.18
N ARG A 226 -14.69 -12.21 -21.31
CA ARG A 226 -13.75 -11.47 -22.14
C ARG A 226 -14.37 -10.18 -22.66
N GLU A 227 -15.56 -10.24 -23.24
CA GLU A 227 -16.28 -9.06 -23.75
C GLU A 227 -16.48 -7.99 -22.66
N VAL A 228 -16.93 -8.39 -21.47
CA VAL A 228 -17.10 -7.43 -20.35
C VAL A 228 -15.78 -6.81 -19.90
N VAL A 229 -14.69 -7.58 -19.90
CA VAL A 229 -13.36 -7.07 -19.54
C VAL A 229 -12.84 -6.13 -20.63
N GLU A 230 -12.91 -6.51 -21.90
CA GLU A 230 -12.55 -5.69 -23.06
C GLU A 230 -13.30 -4.35 -23.04
N ASP A 231 -14.62 -4.38 -22.86
CA ASP A 231 -15.47 -3.18 -22.76
C ASP A 231 -15.01 -2.24 -21.63
N CYS A 232 -14.63 -2.81 -20.47
CA CYS A 232 -14.13 -2.02 -19.35
C CYS A 232 -12.80 -1.33 -19.68
N PHE A 233 -11.90 -2.02 -20.37
CA PHE A 233 -10.62 -1.45 -20.79
C PHE A 233 -10.77 -0.45 -21.94
N ASP A 234 -11.65 -0.70 -22.91
CA ASP A 234 -11.95 0.25 -24.00
C ASP A 234 -12.54 1.55 -23.46
N ALA A 235 -13.53 1.44 -22.57
CA ALA A 235 -14.11 2.61 -21.95
C ALA A 235 -13.11 3.38 -21.08
N ALA A 236 -12.12 2.70 -20.49
CA ALA A 236 -11.03 3.33 -19.76
C ALA A 236 -10.04 4.04 -20.68
N ALA A 237 -9.62 3.40 -21.78
CA ALA A 237 -8.73 3.99 -22.77
C ALA A 237 -9.36 5.26 -23.39
N LEU A 238 -10.65 5.18 -23.79
CA LEU A 238 -11.40 6.32 -24.32
C LEU A 238 -11.47 7.49 -23.34
N ALA A 239 -11.65 7.23 -22.05
CA ALA A 239 -11.68 8.28 -21.04
C ALA A 239 -10.31 8.98 -20.91
N LEU A 240 -9.21 8.22 -20.88
CA LEU A 240 -7.85 8.76 -20.78
C LEU A 240 -7.43 9.56 -22.03
N SER A 241 -7.85 9.12 -23.22
CA SER A 241 -7.60 9.87 -24.46
C SER A 241 -8.34 11.21 -24.47
N ARG A 242 -9.57 11.27 -23.94
CA ARG A 242 -10.34 12.52 -23.84
C ARG A 242 -9.73 13.50 -22.84
N GLU A 243 -9.24 13.01 -21.70
CA GLU A 243 -8.56 13.85 -20.72
C GLU A 243 -7.25 14.42 -21.26
N SER A 244 -6.52 13.65 -22.09
CA SER A 244 -5.29 14.12 -22.75
C SER A 244 -5.59 15.15 -23.85
N GLY A 245 -6.70 14.99 -24.58
CA GLY A 245 -7.17 15.95 -25.59
C GLY A 245 -7.70 17.27 -25.02
N ASP A 246 -8.20 17.30 -23.79
CA ASP A 246 -8.78 18.50 -23.14
C ASP A 246 -7.74 19.29 -22.30
N THR A 247 -6.45 18.90 -22.34
CA THR A 247 -5.35 19.71 -21.76
C THR A 247 -5.06 20.99 -22.55
N GLY A 248 -5.64 21.14 -23.74
CA GLY A 248 -5.72 22.37 -24.52
C GLY A 248 -6.96 23.20 -24.19
N GLY A 249 -7.10 23.62 -22.93
CA GLY A 249 -8.04 24.68 -22.55
C GLY A 249 -9.38 24.21 -21.99
N ARG A 250 -9.43 24.10 -20.66
CA ARG A 250 -10.59 24.51 -19.85
C ARG A 250 -10.19 24.59 -18.37
N HIS A 251 -9.49 25.66 -18.02
CA HIS A 251 -9.97 26.41 -16.88
C HIS A 251 -11.36 26.90 -17.27
N ARG A 252 -12.40 26.18 -16.85
CA ARG A 252 -13.74 26.75 -16.75
C ARG A 252 -13.65 27.80 -15.64
N SER A 253 -13.17 28.97 -16.02
CA SER A 253 -13.54 30.21 -15.37
C SER A 253 -15.07 30.18 -15.28
N LEU A 254 -15.59 30.11 -14.06
CA LEU A 254 -16.98 30.41 -13.78
C LEU A 254 -17.17 31.91 -14.00
N SER A 255 -17.09 32.35 -15.26
CA SER A 255 -17.61 33.65 -15.66
C SER A 255 -19.12 33.50 -15.74
N LYS A 256 -19.76 33.88 -14.64
CA LYS A 256 -21.04 34.59 -14.56
C LYS A 256 -21.67 34.85 -15.94
N VAL A 257 -22.50 33.91 -16.40
CA VAL A 257 -23.47 34.16 -17.49
C VAL A 257 -24.85 33.85 -16.93
N GLU A 258 -25.54 34.97 -16.71
CA GLU A 258 -26.95 35.24 -16.58
C GLU A 258 -27.92 34.08 -16.78
N ALA A 259 -28.80 33.96 -15.78
CA ALA A 259 -29.99 33.13 -15.78
C ALA A 259 -30.93 33.47 -16.94
N ARG A 260 -31.20 32.49 -17.80
CA ARG A 260 -32.48 32.37 -18.53
C ARG A 260 -32.89 30.90 -18.57
N GLY A 261 -34.05 30.64 -17.99
CA GLY A 261 -34.59 29.31 -17.72
C GLY A 261 -34.98 28.52 -18.97
N ALA A 262 -34.87 27.20 -18.82
CA ALA A 262 -35.69 26.22 -19.50
C ALA A 262 -35.79 25.00 -18.57
N HIS A 263 -36.93 24.86 -17.89
CA HIS A 263 -37.32 23.66 -17.16
C HIS A 263 -37.35 22.50 -18.17
N ARG A 264 -36.57 21.44 -17.94
CA ARG A 264 -36.81 20.14 -18.58
C ARG A 264 -37.81 19.38 -17.71
N ASP A 265 -39.02 19.22 -18.22
CA ASP A 265 -40.06 18.42 -17.57
C ASP A 265 -39.66 16.94 -17.51
N VAL A 266 -39.72 16.37 -16.31
CA VAL A 266 -39.54 14.94 -16.05
C VAL A 266 -40.89 14.24 -16.29
N PRO A 267 -40.94 13.09 -16.99
CA PRO A 267 -42.20 12.39 -17.22
C PRO A 267 -42.84 11.90 -15.90
N PRO A 268 -44.19 11.88 -15.81
CA PRO A 268 -44.88 11.54 -14.58
C PRO A 268 -44.73 10.05 -14.23
N VAL A 269 -44.59 9.79 -12.93
CA VAL A 269 -44.41 8.46 -12.34
C VAL A 269 -45.72 7.65 -12.45
N SER A 270 -45.62 6.35 -12.77
CA SER A 270 -46.79 5.47 -12.91
C SER A 270 -47.51 5.19 -11.58
N PRO A 271 -48.84 4.92 -11.60
CA PRO A 271 -49.62 4.70 -10.38
C PRO A 271 -49.11 3.49 -9.56
N GLY A 272 -48.90 3.67 -8.26
CA GLY A 272 -48.43 2.62 -7.35
C GLY A 272 -46.91 2.59 -7.11
N VAL A 273 -46.14 3.46 -7.76
CA VAL A 273 -44.70 3.62 -7.53
C VAL A 273 -44.45 4.83 -6.64
N VAL A 274 -43.86 4.61 -5.47
CA VAL A 274 -43.38 5.70 -4.60
C VAL A 274 -42.11 6.26 -5.21
N ALA A 275 -42.14 7.53 -5.62
CA ALA A 275 -40.95 8.25 -6.05
C ALA A 275 -40.00 8.45 -4.87
N ILE A 276 -38.87 7.75 -4.87
CA ILE A 276 -37.80 8.01 -3.91
C ILE A 276 -36.98 9.18 -4.46
N GLU A 277 -37.03 10.30 -3.76
CA GLU A 277 -36.23 11.47 -4.10
C GLU A 277 -34.74 11.09 -4.00
N ARG A 278 -34.03 11.16 -5.14
CA ARG A 278 -32.59 10.94 -5.17
C ARG A 278 -31.92 12.08 -4.40
N MET A 279 -31.63 11.88 -3.12
CA MET A 279 -30.66 12.70 -2.40
C MET A 279 -29.27 12.46 -3.00
N THR A 280 -28.92 13.22 -4.03
CA THR A 280 -27.52 13.49 -4.33
C THR A 280 -26.99 14.35 -3.20
N MET A 281 -26.10 13.80 -2.37
CA MET A 281 -25.31 14.60 -1.43
C MET A 281 -24.37 15.49 -2.25
N THR A 282 -24.82 16.69 -2.56
CA THR A 282 -23.93 17.82 -2.82
C THR A 282 -23.33 18.23 -1.48
N GLU A 283 -22.00 18.27 -1.43
CA GLU A 283 -21.26 18.92 -0.36
C GLU A 283 -21.69 20.39 -0.33
N ASP A 284 -22.60 20.74 0.58
CA ASP A 284 -22.64 22.05 1.22
C ASP A 284 -23.49 22.01 2.50
N GLU A 285 -22.85 22.49 3.56
CA GLU A 285 -23.28 22.83 4.92
C GLU A 285 -24.10 21.84 5.77
N PRO A 286 -23.54 21.31 6.88
CA PRO A 286 -24.34 20.61 7.88
C PRO A 286 -25.11 21.60 8.76
N ALA A 287 -26.43 21.59 8.61
CA ALA A 287 -27.35 22.13 9.61
C ALA A 287 -27.25 21.33 10.93
N LYS A 288 -27.23 22.09 12.01
CA LYS A 288 -27.11 21.69 13.42
C LYS A 288 -28.09 20.58 13.82
N ASN A 289 -27.57 19.54 14.48
CA ASN A 289 -28.31 18.77 15.48
C ASN A 289 -27.48 18.66 16.78
N PRO A 290 -28.15 18.53 17.94
CA PRO A 290 -27.66 19.05 19.21
C PRO A 290 -26.77 18.06 19.98
N SER A 291 -25.87 18.62 20.79
CA SER A 291 -25.03 17.98 21.81
C SER A 291 -24.03 16.92 21.35
N SER A 292 -22.96 17.37 20.70
CA SER A 292 -21.60 16.99 21.12
C SER A 292 -20.72 18.24 21.07
N THR A 293 -20.39 18.80 22.23
CA THR A 293 -19.38 19.87 22.38
C THR A 293 -18.02 19.32 21.96
N GLY A 294 -17.66 19.50 20.69
CA GLY A 294 -16.33 19.23 20.14
C GLY A 294 -15.72 20.54 19.65
N VAL A 295 -14.80 21.09 20.44
CA VAL A 295 -14.05 22.31 20.13
C VAL A 295 -13.27 22.08 18.82
N THR A 296 -13.54 22.85 17.77
CA THR A 296 -12.63 22.94 16.61
C THR A 296 -11.31 23.53 17.12
N PRO A 297 -10.19 22.79 17.05
CA PRO A 297 -8.91 23.29 17.55
C PRO A 297 -8.51 24.55 16.79
N ASP A 298 -8.17 25.61 17.52
CA ASP A 298 -7.63 26.84 16.92
C ASP A 298 -6.37 26.51 16.11
N PHE A 299 -6.30 27.04 14.88
CA PHE A 299 -5.19 26.81 13.94
C PHE A 299 -3.83 27.06 14.60
N GLU A 300 -3.75 28.08 15.45
CA GLU A 300 -2.53 28.43 16.17
C GLU A 300 -2.08 27.32 17.13
N ASN A 301 -3.02 26.67 17.83
CA ASN A 301 -2.73 25.55 18.72
C ASN A 301 -2.27 24.31 17.94
N VAL A 302 -2.88 24.06 16.78
CA VAL A 302 -2.46 22.96 15.89
C VAL A 302 -1.06 23.19 15.33
N ALA A 303 -0.77 24.42 14.91
CA ALA A 303 0.53 24.81 14.38
C ALA A 303 1.63 24.71 15.45
N GLN A 304 1.37 25.19 16.67
CA GLN A 304 2.29 25.05 17.80
C GLN A 304 2.55 23.58 18.15
N THR A 305 1.51 22.75 18.10
CA THR A 305 1.62 21.30 18.34
C THR A 305 2.49 20.64 17.25
N ALA A 306 2.28 20.98 15.98
CA ALA A 306 3.10 20.47 14.87
C ALA A 306 4.59 20.83 15.01
N LEU A 307 4.91 22.07 15.39
CA LEU A 307 6.29 22.51 15.65
C LEU A 307 6.87 21.84 16.89
N GLY A 308 6.07 21.64 17.94
CA GLY A 308 6.47 20.93 19.15
C GLY A 308 6.84 19.46 18.89
N ILE A 309 6.06 18.77 18.04
CA ILE A 309 6.36 17.40 17.61
C ILE A 309 7.68 17.38 16.82
N ALA A 310 7.85 18.29 15.86
CA ALA A 310 9.07 18.36 15.06
C ALA A 310 10.33 18.67 15.91
N ARG A 311 10.21 19.47 16.97
CA ARG A 311 11.31 19.74 17.93
C ARG A 311 11.66 18.53 18.79
N ARG A 312 10.66 17.77 19.26
CA ARG A 312 10.87 16.66 20.20
C ARG A 312 11.26 15.36 19.51
N VAL A 313 10.68 15.10 18.34
CA VAL A 313 10.80 13.83 17.61
C VAL A 313 11.69 13.98 16.37
N GLY A 314 12.11 15.20 16.04
CA GLY A 314 12.90 15.51 14.84
C GLY A 314 12.07 15.57 13.56
N SER A 315 10.84 15.06 13.56
CA SER A 315 9.93 15.12 12.41
C SER A 315 8.45 15.09 12.81
N VAL A 316 7.59 15.63 11.95
CA VAL A 316 6.13 15.58 12.08
C VAL A 316 5.50 15.02 10.80
N THR A 317 4.50 14.15 10.97
CA THR A 317 3.71 13.57 9.87
C THR A 317 2.24 13.94 10.01
N ASN A 318 1.48 13.87 8.90
CA ASN A 318 0.04 14.12 8.91
C ASN A 318 -0.72 13.13 9.83
N SER A 319 -0.21 11.91 10.01
CA SER A 319 -0.82 10.93 10.92
C SER A 319 -0.54 11.27 12.39
N ASN A 320 0.72 11.50 12.76
CA ASN A 320 1.08 11.82 14.14
C ASN A 320 0.40 13.11 14.64
N LEU A 321 0.32 14.15 13.80
CA LEU A 321 -0.37 15.39 14.17
C LEU A 321 -1.86 15.16 14.50
N ARG A 322 -2.52 14.25 13.77
CA ARG A 322 -3.93 13.89 14.00
C ARG A 322 -4.16 12.96 15.18
N GLU A 323 -3.13 12.23 15.62
CA GLU A 323 -3.18 11.43 16.83
C GLU A 323 -3.16 12.32 18.07
N ILE A 324 -2.50 13.47 18.00
CA ILE A 324 -2.33 14.40 19.12
C ILE A 324 -3.42 15.47 19.15
N VAL A 325 -3.88 15.93 17.98
CA VAL A 325 -4.91 16.96 17.87
C VAL A 325 -6.11 16.41 17.09
N PRO A 326 -7.35 16.53 17.61
CA PRO A 326 -8.54 16.01 16.95
C PRO A 326 -8.93 16.88 15.75
N ILE A 327 -8.20 16.72 14.63
CA ILE A 327 -8.42 17.41 13.36
C ILE A 327 -8.52 16.41 12.20
N THR A 328 -9.14 16.85 11.12
CA THR A 328 -9.26 16.09 9.87
C THR A 328 -7.92 16.01 9.12
N SER A 329 -7.83 15.08 8.16
CA SER A 329 -6.64 14.97 7.28
C SER A 329 -6.44 16.20 6.39
N GLY A 330 -7.53 16.90 6.06
CA GLY A 330 -7.52 18.17 5.32
C GLY A 330 -6.86 19.27 6.14
N GLU A 331 -7.38 19.54 7.33
CA GLU A 331 -6.87 20.57 8.25
C GLU A 331 -5.40 20.32 8.64
N ALA A 332 -5.04 19.08 8.95
CA ALA A 332 -3.65 18.71 9.23
C ALA A 332 -2.72 18.98 8.04
N ARG A 333 -3.19 18.75 6.80
CA ARG A 333 -2.41 19.01 5.58
C ARG A 333 -2.26 20.51 5.35
N GLU A 334 -3.32 21.28 5.59
CA GLU A 334 -3.32 22.74 5.47
C GLU A 334 -2.33 23.38 6.44
N VAL A 335 -2.36 23.00 7.72
CA VAL A 335 -1.41 23.49 8.74
C VAL A 335 0.04 23.18 8.34
N LEU A 336 0.33 21.94 7.96
CA LEU A 336 1.69 21.52 7.56
C LEU A 336 2.18 22.22 6.27
N GLN A 337 1.28 22.49 5.33
CA GLN A 337 1.61 23.24 4.11
C GLN A 337 1.87 24.72 4.39
N THR A 338 1.10 25.33 5.29
CA THR A 338 1.28 26.72 5.70
C THR A 338 2.61 26.91 6.43
N LEU A 339 2.93 26.05 7.39
CA LEU A 339 4.23 26.07 8.10
C LEU A 339 5.42 25.85 7.16
N MET A 340 5.24 25.07 6.09
CA MET A 340 6.26 24.88 5.05
C MET A 340 6.42 26.12 4.17
N LYS A 341 5.31 26.77 3.79
CA LYS A 341 5.31 28.00 2.99
C LYS A 341 5.94 29.18 3.75
N GLU A 342 5.78 29.19 5.08
CA GLU A 342 6.40 30.16 5.98
C GLU A 342 7.86 29.84 6.32
N GLY A 343 8.39 28.73 5.80
CA GLY A 343 9.79 28.34 5.99
C GLY A 343 10.12 27.83 7.38
N LEU A 344 9.13 27.45 8.19
CA LEU A 344 9.33 26.88 9.53
C LEU A 344 9.55 25.36 9.46
N LEU A 345 8.97 24.71 8.46
CA LEU A 345 9.14 23.28 8.19
C LEU A 345 9.69 23.03 6.78
N ALA A 346 10.55 22.03 6.65
CA ALA A 346 11.04 21.50 5.38
C ALA A 346 10.46 20.11 5.13
N ARG A 347 9.93 19.89 3.94
CA ARG A 347 9.37 18.59 3.53
C ARG A 347 10.50 17.62 3.14
N ARG A 348 10.51 16.42 3.69
CA ARG A 348 11.42 15.32 3.35
C ARG A 348 10.63 14.05 2.99
N GLY A 349 11.20 13.22 2.10
CA GLY A 349 10.63 11.94 1.65
C GLY A 349 9.66 12.01 0.47
N VAL A 350 9.44 10.86 -0.20
CA VAL A 350 8.61 10.72 -1.41
C VAL A 350 7.41 9.79 -1.15
N ARG A 351 6.24 10.16 -1.68
CA ARG A 351 4.97 9.39 -1.68
C ARG A 351 4.40 9.02 -0.30
N ARG A 352 4.81 7.88 0.28
CA ARG A 352 4.20 7.25 1.49
C ARG A 352 5.02 7.44 2.77
N GLY A 353 6.12 8.19 2.69
CA GLY A 353 6.94 8.58 3.84
C GLY A 353 7.24 10.07 3.86
N THR A 354 6.27 10.92 3.49
CA THR A 354 6.46 12.37 3.62
C THR A 354 6.39 12.75 5.10
N TYR A 355 7.50 13.26 5.62
CA TYR A 355 7.60 13.87 6.93
C TYR A 355 8.16 15.28 6.81
N TYR A 356 7.89 16.10 7.82
CA TYR A 356 8.31 17.50 7.86
C TYR A 356 9.28 17.67 9.02
N VAL A 357 10.40 18.32 8.78
CA VAL A 357 11.43 18.61 9.80
C VAL A 357 11.54 20.13 9.98
N LEU A 358 12.08 20.61 11.09
CA LEU A 358 12.34 22.04 11.26
C LEU A 358 13.31 22.54 10.17
N ALA A 359 13.03 23.71 9.59
CA ALA A 359 13.85 24.24 8.51
C ALA A 359 15.29 24.56 8.95
N GLU A 360 15.51 24.91 10.22
CA GLU A 360 16.83 25.13 10.82
C GLU A 360 17.67 23.83 10.85
N SER A 361 17.02 22.67 11.03
CA SER A 361 17.67 21.36 11.02
C SER A 361 17.88 20.79 9.61
N ALA A 362 17.39 21.46 8.56
CA ALA A 362 17.55 21.02 7.18
C ALA A 362 18.89 21.43 6.54
N ALA A 363 19.69 22.28 7.22
CA ALA A 363 20.97 22.80 6.76
C ALA A 363 22.18 21.91 7.07
N THR A 364 22.02 20.89 7.92
CA THR A 364 23.06 19.88 8.19
C THR A 364 22.80 18.64 7.33
N PRO A 365 23.82 18.12 6.59
CA PRO A 365 23.69 16.86 5.87
C PRO A 365 23.54 15.70 6.87
N ASP A 366 22.58 14.84 6.57
CA ASP A 366 22.07 13.79 7.44
C ASP A 366 23.11 12.67 7.63
N THR A 367 23.67 12.60 8.84
CA THR A 367 24.35 11.41 9.35
C THR A 367 23.43 10.83 10.42
N ALA A 368 23.03 9.57 10.23
CA ALA A 368 22.27 8.72 11.15
C ALA A 368 20.73 8.88 11.21
N TRP A 369 20.05 7.96 10.53
CA TRP A 369 18.77 7.37 10.92
C TRP A 369 18.97 5.84 11.00
N PRO A 370 18.41 5.10 11.99
CA PRO A 370 17.30 5.40 12.90
C PRO A 370 17.68 5.94 14.30
N PRO A 371 16.73 6.51 15.08
CA PRO A 371 17.02 7.19 16.34
C PRO A 371 17.29 6.20 17.47
N GLN A 372 18.36 6.45 18.23
CA GLN A 372 18.61 5.77 19.49
C GLN A 372 17.67 6.31 20.57
N THR A 373 17.07 5.40 21.36
CA THR A 373 16.35 5.72 22.59
C THR A 373 17.28 6.36 23.63
N PRO A 374 16.82 7.29 24.47
CA PRO A 374 17.69 7.95 25.44
C PRO A 374 18.01 7.01 26.60
N THR A 375 19.29 6.70 26.78
CA THR A 375 19.85 6.19 28.03
C THR A 375 20.07 7.37 28.97
N GLU A 376 19.59 7.27 30.20
CA GLU A 376 19.90 8.21 31.28
C GLU A 376 21.42 8.23 31.55
N THR A 377 22.07 9.35 31.27
CA THR A 377 23.31 9.69 31.98
C THR A 377 23.41 11.20 32.19
N THR A 378 23.36 11.57 33.45
CA THR A 378 23.68 12.86 34.05
C THR A 378 25.04 13.36 33.57
N GLU A 379 25.12 14.61 33.08
CA GLU A 379 26.24 15.53 33.39
C GLU A 379 25.93 16.97 32.97
N LEU A 380 26.38 17.90 33.82
CA LEU A 380 26.15 19.33 33.85
C LEU A 380 26.94 20.08 32.76
N GLY A 381 26.38 21.15 32.19
CA GLY A 381 27.15 22.10 31.36
C GLY A 381 26.34 23.21 30.71
N GLU A 382 26.30 24.36 31.39
CA GLU A 382 26.17 25.76 30.91
C GLU A 382 25.13 26.13 29.83
N MET A 383 24.10 26.86 30.28
CA MET A 383 23.21 27.69 29.48
C MET A 383 23.88 29.02 29.11
N ASP A 384 23.91 29.36 27.83
CA ASP A 384 23.89 30.76 27.39
C ASP A 384 22.72 30.97 26.42
N VAL A 385 21.89 31.97 26.71
CA VAL A 385 20.55 32.17 26.14
C VAL A 385 20.56 33.42 25.26
N SER A 386 20.40 33.24 23.95
CA SER A 386 20.04 34.33 23.03
C SER A 386 18.59 34.14 22.55
N ALA A 387 17.65 34.77 23.25
CA ALA A 387 16.21 34.70 23.03
C ALA A 387 15.62 35.90 22.26
N ALA A 388 16.42 36.63 21.46
CA ALA A 388 16.00 37.93 20.92
C ALA A 388 15.40 37.90 19.49
N SER A 389 15.50 36.80 18.74
CA SER A 389 15.14 36.80 17.31
C SER A 389 13.66 36.50 17.05
N SER A 390 13.06 35.57 17.81
CA SER A 390 11.77 34.94 17.47
C SER A 390 10.55 35.80 17.79
N GLU A 391 10.63 36.66 18.81
CA GLU A 391 9.52 37.55 19.21
C GLU A 391 9.29 38.69 18.19
N SER A 392 10.33 39.06 17.45
CA SER A 392 10.28 40.09 16.42
C SER A 392 9.54 39.65 15.15
N ALA A 393 9.55 38.35 14.86
CA ALA A 393 8.86 37.76 13.72
C ALA A 393 7.36 37.64 13.97
N LEU A 394 6.95 37.24 15.19
CA LEU A 394 5.54 37.14 15.59
C LEU A 394 4.86 38.52 15.63
N ARG A 395 5.56 39.58 16.09
CA ARG A 395 5.02 40.95 16.10
C ARG A 395 4.83 41.56 14.71
N ARG A 396 5.55 41.09 13.68
CA ARG A 396 5.33 41.53 12.28
C ARG A 396 4.04 40.97 11.68
N LEU A 397 3.52 39.86 12.20
CA LEU A 397 2.26 39.25 11.76
C LEU A 397 1.02 40.06 12.21
N LEU A 398 1.10 40.75 13.36
CA LEU A 398 -0.02 41.51 13.95
C LEU A 398 -0.30 42.88 13.32
N ARG A 399 0.45 43.33 12.30
CA ARG A 399 0.25 44.65 11.66
C ARG A 399 -0.36 44.64 10.26
N ARG A 400 -0.73 43.47 9.71
CA ARG A 400 -1.27 43.37 8.34
C ARG A 400 -2.73 42.94 8.22
N VAL A 401 -3.48 42.99 9.32
CA VAL A 401 -4.95 42.88 9.26
C VAL A 401 -5.57 44.17 9.81
N LYS A 402 -5.73 45.13 8.90
CA LYS A 402 -6.87 46.04 8.85
C LYS A 402 -7.22 46.29 7.39
#